data_AF-A0AAU9LTA3-F1
#
_entry.id   AF-A0AAU9LTA3-F1
#
_cell.length_a   1.000
_cell.length_b   1.000
_cell.length_c   1.000
_cell.angle_alpha   90.00
_cell.angle_beta   90.00
_cell.angle_gamma   90.00
#
_symmetry.space_group_name_H-M   'P 1'
#
loop_
_entity.id
_entity.type
_entity.pdbx_description
1 polymer ?
#
loop_
_entity_poly.entity_id
_entity_poly.type
_entity_poly.pdbx_seq_one_letter_code
_entity_poly.pdbx_strand_id
1 'polypeptide(L)'
;MEAHHCNNRRSNLLLLLLLVSVVANLITASAASSPIAIASEEKLELTLYYEALCPFCENFIVNYLYKLFDNGLISIVDLKLSPYGNAKIRSNDTIVCQHGAWECVLNTVEACAIHAWPAVSDHFPFVYCVENLTYKGEYANWETCFQKVNVDPKPVLDCYTSGFGHELELQYADEIKALEPPHTYVPWVVLDGQPLYDDYVDIISLICKAYKGSKTPEACLGLSLPVTKHKDTDNTLDNKLLGCMLLAWLSLCRINGIK
;
A
#
# COMPACT_ATOMS: atom_id res chain seq x y z
N MET A 1 57.13 30.92 78.62
CA MET A 1 56.99 29.59 77.99
C MET A 1 55.64 29.06 78.40
N GLU A 2 54.69 28.64 77.56
CA GLU A 2 54.50 28.61 76.10
C GLU A 2 52.97 28.56 75.91
N ALA A 3 52.46 29.15 74.82
CA ALA A 3 51.04 29.30 74.56
C ALA A 3 50.45 28.04 73.89
N HIS A 4 49.34 27.52 74.44
CA HIS A 4 48.51 26.52 73.78
C HIS A 4 47.53 27.19 72.80
N HIS A 5 47.89 27.15 71.52
CA HIS A 5 47.01 27.46 70.39
C HIS A 5 46.78 26.16 69.62
N CYS A 6 45.52 25.76 69.41
CA CYS A 6 44.99 25.15 68.17
C CYS A 6 43.72 24.32 68.47
N ASN A 7 42.53 24.90 68.27
CA ASN A 7 41.34 24.11 67.96
C ASN A 7 40.32 24.83 67.05
N ASN A 8 40.78 25.77 66.22
CA ASN A 8 39.90 26.55 65.32
C ASN A 8 40.00 26.12 63.83
N ARG A 9 40.86 25.15 63.49
CA ARG A 9 41.08 24.70 62.10
C ARG A 9 40.15 23.57 61.66
N ARG A 10 39.67 22.72 62.57
CA ARG A 10 38.81 21.57 62.24
C ARG A 10 37.35 21.97 62.01
N SER A 11 36.84 22.97 62.73
CA SER A 11 35.44 23.42 62.59
C SER A 11 35.17 24.13 61.27
N ASN A 12 36.12 24.95 60.79
CA ASN A 12 35.97 25.67 59.51
C ASN A 12 36.08 24.75 58.29
N LEU A 13 36.85 23.65 58.38
CA LEU A 13 36.96 22.68 57.30
C LEU A 13 35.68 21.84 57.14
N LEU A 14 35.05 21.47 58.25
CA LEU A 14 33.76 20.77 58.26
C LEU A 14 32.62 21.66 57.74
N LEU A 15 32.63 22.95 58.08
CA LEU A 15 31.64 23.92 57.59
C LEU A 15 31.80 24.20 56.08
N LEU A 16 33.04 24.28 55.57
CA LEU A 16 33.30 24.38 54.12
C LEU A 16 32.86 23.12 53.36
N LEU A 17 33.11 21.92 53.90
CA LEU A 17 32.72 20.67 53.25
C LEU A 17 31.19 20.47 53.19
N LEU A 18 30.46 20.94 54.22
CA LEU A 18 28.99 20.94 54.21
C LEU A 18 28.41 21.99 53.24
N LEU A 19 29.04 23.15 53.08
CA LEU A 19 28.59 24.16 52.11
C LEU A 19 28.83 23.71 50.66
N VAL A 20 29.96 23.05 50.37
CA VAL A 20 30.26 22.53 49.01
C VAL A 20 29.28 21.43 48.60
N SER A 21 28.83 20.59 49.54
CA SER A 21 27.84 19.52 49.27
C SER A 21 26.41 20.03 49.09
N VAL A 22 26.03 21.16 49.71
CA VAL A 22 24.71 21.78 49.48
C VAL A 22 24.66 22.54 48.15
N VAL A 23 25.73 23.23 47.75
CA VAL A 23 25.76 23.98 46.47
C VAL A 23 25.88 23.05 45.26
N ALA A 24 26.58 21.91 45.38
CA ALA A 24 26.67 20.91 44.31
C ALA A 24 25.32 20.24 43.98
N ASN A 25 24.36 20.25 44.91
CA ASN A 25 23.02 19.67 44.73
C ASN A 25 21.98 20.68 44.24
N LEU A 26 22.34 21.95 44.03
CA LEU A 26 21.38 23.00 43.63
C LEU A 26 21.50 23.47 42.16
N ILE A 27 22.41 22.90 41.36
CA ILE A 27 22.71 23.39 39.99
C ILE A 27 22.34 22.38 38.87
N THR A 28 21.72 21.24 39.17
CA THR A 28 21.35 20.26 38.12
C THR A 28 19.84 20.00 38.06
N ALA A 29 19.06 21.06 38.00
CA ALA A 29 17.73 21.02 37.37
C ALA A 29 17.84 21.63 35.96
N SER A 30 18.64 21.01 35.08
CA SER A 30 18.44 21.22 33.64
C SER A 30 17.06 20.67 33.32
N ALA A 31 16.12 21.56 32.99
CA ALA A 31 14.90 21.17 32.32
C ALA A 31 15.31 20.37 31.08
N ALA A 32 15.14 19.05 31.13
CA ALA A 32 15.22 18.22 29.95
C ALA A 32 14.06 18.69 29.05
N SER A 33 14.37 19.59 28.12
CA SER A 33 13.52 19.81 26.96
C SER A 33 13.55 18.50 26.20
N SER A 34 12.57 17.63 26.45
CA SER A 34 12.31 16.49 25.58
C SER A 34 12.27 17.04 24.17
N PRO A 35 13.03 16.49 23.20
CA PRO A 35 12.77 16.83 21.82
C PRO A 35 11.29 16.55 21.60
N ILE A 36 10.55 17.56 21.15
CA ILE A 36 9.21 17.33 20.60
C ILE A 36 9.47 16.33 19.49
N ALA A 37 9.12 15.06 19.74
CA ALA A 37 9.03 14.10 18.67
C ALA A 37 8.02 14.72 17.71
N ILE A 38 8.51 15.24 16.58
CA ILE A 38 7.65 15.46 15.43
C ILE A 38 7.07 14.08 15.22
N ALA A 39 5.79 13.89 15.57
CA ALA A 39 5.10 12.67 15.25
C ALA A 39 5.32 12.49 13.74
N SER A 40 6.07 11.46 13.37
CA SER A 40 6.02 10.97 12.00
C SER A 40 4.54 10.78 11.73
N GLU A 41 3.97 11.53 10.78
CA GLU A 41 2.59 11.30 10.39
C GLU A 41 2.52 9.84 9.95
N GLU A 42 1.74 9.06 10.70
CA GLU A 42 1.62 7.63 10.47
C GLU A 42 0.99 7.43 9.09
N LYS A 43 1.71 6.73 8.21
CA LYS A 43 1.20 6.37 6.89
C LYS A 43 0.08 5.34 7.06
N LEU A 44 -0.88 5.37 6.14
CA LEU A 44 -1.92 4.34 6.06
C LEU A 44 -1.31 3.04 5.53
N GLU A 45 -1.55 1.92 6.18
CA GLU A 45 -1.15 0.62 5.66
C GLU A 45 -2.14 0.20 4.57
N LEU A 46 -1.64 -0.07 3.36
CA LEU A 46 -2.43 -0.58 2.26
C LEU A 46 -1.80 -1.87 1.75
N THR A 47 -2.51 -2.99 1.85
CA THR A 47 -2.06 -4.27 1.30
C THR A 47 -2.97 -4.71 0.16
N LEU A 48 -2.37 -5.07 -0.98
CA LEU A 48 -3.03 -5.71 -2.11
C LEU A 48 -2.61 -7.18 -2.18
N TYR A 49 -3.59 -8.08 -2.06
CA TYR A 49 -3.43 -9.51 -2.36
C TYR A 49 -4.02 -9.79 -3.74
N TYR A 50 -3.22 -10.37 -4.64
CA TYR A 50 -3.56 -10.48 -6.05
C TYR A 50 -2.93 -11.70 -6.74
N GLU A 51 -3.33 -11.94 -8.00
CA GLU A 51 -2.75 -12.94 -8.90
C GLU A 51 -2.39 -12.28 -10.22
N ALA A 52 -1.22 -12.60 -10.77
CA ALA A 52 -0.67 -11.92 -11.93
C ALA A 52 -1.46 -12.10 -13.23
N LEU A 53 -2.31 -13.14 -13.33
CA LEU A 53 -3.17 -13.37 -14.51
C LEU A 53 -4.67 -13.25 -14.20
N CYS A 54 -5.03 -12.65 -13.06
CA CYS A 54 -6.42 -12.36 -12.75
C CYS A 54 -6.86 -11.03 -13.40
N PRO A 55 -7.84 -11.02 -14.32
CA PRO A 55 -8.21 -9.81 -15.06
C PRO A 55 -8.63 -8.62 -14.18
N PHE A 56 -9.21 -8.88 -13.00
CA PHE A 56 -9.56 -7.82 -12.06
C PHE A 56 -8.35 -7.26 -11.31
N CYS A 57 -7.34 -8.10 -11.03
CA CYS A 57 -6.08 -7.68 -10.41
C CYS A 57 -5.27 -6.81 -11.37
N GLU A 58 -5.09 -7.29 -12.60
CA GLU A 58 -4.41 -6.57 -13.69
C GLU A 58 -5.02 -5.19 -13.89
N ASN A 59 -6.35 -5.13 -14.04
CA ASN A 59 -7.09 -3.89 -14.19
C ASN A 59 -6.93 -2.97 -12.96
N PHE A 60 -6.97 -3.52 -11.75
CA PHE A 60 -6.81 -2.72 -10.53
C PHE A 60 -5.41 -2.10 -10.45
N ILE A 61 -4.35 -2.88 -10.67
CA ILE A 61 -2.96 -2.41 -10.61
C ILE A 61 -2.72 -1.33 -11.67
N VAL A 62 -3.13 -1.59 -12.91
CA VAL A 62 -2.84 -0.71 -14.06
C VAL A 62 -3.69 0.57 -14.03
N ASN A 63 -4.98 0.47 -13.72
CA ASN A 63 -5.91 1.59 -13.90
C ASN A 63 -6.30 2.33 -12.60
N TYR A 64 -6.03 1.76 -11.42
CA TYR A 64 -6.46 2.32 -10.14
C TYR A 64 -5.29 2.51 -9.17
N LEU A 65 -4.53 1.46 -8.86
CA LEU A 65 -3.46 1.51 -7.87
C LEU A 65 -2.31 2.41 -8.33
N TYR A 66 -1.91 2.33 -9.61
CA TYR A 66 -0.88 3.19 -10.19
C TYR A 66 -1.12 4.68 -9.94
N LYS A 67 -2.39 5.12 -9.87
CA LYS A 67 -2.73 6.52 -9.57
C LYS A 67 -2.19 6.99 -8.21
N LEU A 68 -1.96 6.11 -7.23
CA LEU A 68 -1.34 6.54 -5.98
C LEU A 68 0.03 7.22 -6.21
N PHE A 69 0.78 6.76 -7.21
CA PHE A 69 2.08 7.31 -7.59
C PHE A 69 1.94 8.64 -8.33
N ASP A 70 1.07 8.70 -9.35
CA ASP A 70 0.80 9.92 -10.13
C ASP A 70 0.27 11.08 -9.27
N ASN A 71 -0.61 10.76 -8.31
CA ASN A 71 -1.33 11.74 -7.52
C ASN A 71 -0.53 12.20 -6.28
N GLY A 72 0.63 11.59 -6.02
CA GLY A 72 1.41 11.80 -4.79
C GLY A 72 0.82 11.16 -3.53
N LEU A 73 -0.28 10.40 -3.62
CA LEU A 73 -0.87 9.70 -2.46
C LEU A 73 0.06 8.63 -1.89
N ILE A 74 0.97 8.07 -2.70
CA ILE A 74 1.97 7.11 -2.22
C ILE A 74 2.86 7.68 -1.10
N SER A 75 2.96 9.02 -0.97
CA SER A 75 3.70 9.67 0.12
C SER A 75 3.08 9.44 1.50
N ILE A 76 1.77 9.13 1.56
CA ILE A 76 1.00 8.92 2.81
C ILE A 76 0.53 7.47 2.98
N VAL A 77 0.94 6.57 2.09
CA VAL A 77 0.59 5.14 2.10
C VAL A 77 1.85 4.30 2.24
N ASP A 78 1.78 3.27 3.09
CA ASP A 78 2.71 2.15 3.11
C ASP A 78 2.09 1.01 2.31
N LEU A 79 2.42 0.93 1.02
CA LEU A 79 1.84 -0.04 0.09
C LEU A 79 2.62 -1.35 0.12
N LYS A 80 1.91 -2.44 0.42
CA LYS A 80 2.39 -3.83 0.39
C LYS A 80 1.69 -4.60 -0.73
N LEU A 81 2.45 -5.45 -1.40
CA LEU A 81 2.00 -6.28 -2.51
C LEU A 81 2.23 -7.75 -2.15
N SER A 82 1.21 -8.57 -2.37
CA SER A 82 1.23 -10.02 -2.13
C SER A 82 0.76 -10.77 -3.38
N PRO A 83 1.67 -11.10 -4.33
CA PRO A 83 1.36 -11.90 -5.51
C PRO A 83 1.22 -13.38 -5.13
N TYR A 84 0.00 -13.84 -4.90
CA TYR A 84 -0.31 -15.26 -4.63
C TYR A 84 -1.80 -15.55 -4.84
N GLY A 85 -2.64 -14.73 -4.20
CA GLY A 85 -4.10 -14.75 -4.32
C GLY A 85 -4.73 -16.10 -3.99
N ASN A 86 -5.47 -16.68 -4.93
CA ASN A 86 -6.17 -17.95 -4.75
C ASN A 86 -5.35 -19.18 -5.16
N ALA A 87 -4.03 -19.04 -5.32
CA ALA A 87 -3.15 -20.19 -5.50
C ALA A 87 -3.30 -21.18 -4.34
N LYS A 88 -2.98 -22.45 -4.59
CA LYS A 88 -3.14 -23.54 -3.62
C LYS A 88 -1.87 -24.35 -3.52
N ILE A 89 -1.50 -24.70 -2.29
CA ILE A 89 -0.41 -25.64 -2.02
C ILE A 89 -0.96 -27.07 -1.99
N ARG A 90 -0.37 -27.96 -2.79
CA ARG A 90 -0.63 -29.40 -2.74
C ARG A 90 0.17 -30.06 -1.62
N SER A 91 -0.13 -31.33 -1.33
CA SER A 91 0.55 -32.11 -0.27
C SER A 91 2.06 -32.33 -0.48
N ASN A 92 2.59 -32.04 -1.67
CA ASN A 92 4.01 -32.12 -2.02
C ASN A 92 4.64 -30.72 -2.16
N ASP A 93 4.06 -29.73 -1.50
CA ASP A 93 4.43 -28.30 -1.53
C ASP A 93 4.35 -27.65 -2.92
N THR A 94 3.81 -28.34 -3.93
CA THR A 94 3.61 -27.73 -5.25
C THR A 94 2.50 -26.70 -5.20
N ILE A 95 2.82 -25.48 -5.63
CA ILE A 95 1.85 -24.40 -5.80
C ILE A 95 1.13 -24.56 -7.13
N VAL A 96 -0.20 -24.40 -7.09
CA VAL A 96 -1.07 -24.44 -8.26
C VAL A 96 -1.91 -23.18 -8.30
N CYS A 97 -1.76 -22.42 -9.36
CA CYS A 97 -2.45 -21.17 -9.59
C CYS A 97 -3.68 -21.38 -10.50
N GLN A 98 -4.68 -20.51 -10.38
CA GLN A 98 -5.99 -20.68 -11.03
C GLN A 98 -5.90 -20.53 -12.55
N HIS A 99 -5.02 -19.65 -13.03
CA HIS A 99 -4.84 -19.33 -14.44
C HIS A 99 -3.65 -20.06 -15.08
N GLY A 100 -3.17 -21.13 -14.43
CA GLY A 100 -2.17 -22.05 -14.96
C GLY A 100 -0.73 -21.70 -14.61
N ALA A 101 0.21 -22.37 -15.28
CA ALA A 101 1.63 -22.30 -14.90
C ALA A 101 2.24 -20.91 -15.08
N TRP A 102 1.80 -20.13 -16.08
CA TRP A 102 2.30 -18.78 -16.30
C TRP A 102 1.95 -17.83 -15.16
N GLU A 103 0.78 -17.98 -14.54
CA GLU A 103 0.43 -17.21 -13.33
C GLU A 103 1.41 -17.52 -12.20
N CYS A 104 1.71 -18.79 -11.94
CA CYS A 104 2.68 -19.14 -10.89
C CYS A 104 4.08 -18.58 -11.19
N VAL A 105 4.49 -18.60 -12.47
CA VAL A 105 5.77 -18.00 -12.88
C VAL A 105 5.78 -16.51 -12.57
N LEU A 106 4.73 -15.78 -12.94
CA LEU A 106 4.67 -14.33 -12.77
C LEU A 106 4.49 -13.92 -11.31
N ASN A 107 3.67 -14.62 -10.54
CA ASN A 107 3.57 -14.44 -9.09
C ASN A 107 4.97 -14.55 -8.45
N THR A 108 5.71 -15.62 -8.77
CA THR A 108 7.06 -15.86 -8.23
C THR A 108 8.04 -14.77 -8.66
N VAL A 109 7.97 -14.32 -9.93
CA VAL A 109 8.84 -13.26 -10.45
C VAL A 109 8.57 -11.93 -9.75
N GLU A 110 7.31 -11.59 -9.50
CA GLU A 110 6.92 -10.38 -8.80
C GLU A 110 7.26 -10.45 -7.30
N ALA A 111 7.07 -11.60 -6.65
CA ALA A 111 7.55 -11.88 -5.30
C ALA A 111 9.07 -11.64 -5.20
N CYS A 112 9.83 -12.17 -6.17
CA CYS A 112 11.27 -11.94 -6.24
C CYS A 112 11.65 -10.48 -6.48
N ALA A 113 10.88 -9.74 -7.28
CA ALA A 113 11.09 -8.30 -7.48
C ALA A 113 10.87 -7.50 -6.19
N ILE A 114 9.78 -7.79 -5.46
CA ILE A 114 9.46 -7.18 -4.17
C ILE A 114 10.58 -7.45 -3.15
N HIS A 115 11.08 -8.69 -3.11
CA HIS A 115 12.21 -9.04 -2.24
C HIS A 115 13.51 -8.35 -2.64
N ALA A 116 13.84 -8.35 -3.94
CA ALA A 116 15.09 -7.77 -4.45
C ALA A 116 15.15 -6.25 -4.29
N TRP A 117 14.00 -5.57 -4.35
CA TRP A 117 13.89 -4.12 -4.27
C TRP A 117 12.86 -3.72 -3.20
N PRO A 118 13.22 -3.72 -1.90
CA PRO A 118 12.25 -3.59 -0.81
C PRO A 118 11.47 -2.27 -0.77
N ALA A 119 12.01 -1.19 -1.37
CA ALA A 119 11.29 0.07 -1.46
C ALA A 119 10.22 -0.04 -2.56
N VAL A 120 8.98 0.35 -2.23
CA VAL A 120 7.85 0.29 -3.18
C VAL A 120 8.08 1.14 -4.44
N SER A 121 8.84 2.23 -4.33
CA SER A 121 9.25 3.05 -5.47
C SER A 121 10.10 2.29 -6.48
N ASP A 122 10.77 1.22 -6.05
CA ASP A 122 11.78 0.52 -6.83
C ASP A 122 11.18 -0.75 -7.47
N HIS A 123 10.37 -1.54 -6.74
CA HIS A 123 9.74 -2.73 -7.31
C HIS A 123 8.43 -2.45 -8.05
N PHE A 124 7.62 -1.46 -7.63
CA PHE A 124 6.31 -1.24 -8.24
C PHE A 124 6.37 -0.93 -9.75
N PRO A 125 7.33 -0.15 -10.29
CA PRO A 125 7.43 0.05 -11.73
C PRO A 125 7.58 -1.27 -12.51
N PHE A 126 8.34 -2.23 -11.97
CA PHE A 126 8.50 -3.54 -12.59
C PHE A 126 7.21 -4.35 -12.52
N VAL A 127 6.58 -4.44 -11.34
CA VAL A 127 5.27 -5.11 -11.16
C VAL A 127 4.22 -4.52 -12.09
N TYR A 128 4.06 -3.19 -12.12
CA TYR A 128 3.16 -2.50 -13.03
C TYR A 128 3.45 -2.83 -14.50
N CYS A 129 4.72 -2.93 -14.89
CA CYS A 129 5.08 -3.29 -16.26
C CYS A 129 4.63 -4.71 -16.62
N VAL A 130 4.85 -5.69 -15.72
CA VAL A 130 4.42 -7.07 -15.89
C VAL A 130 2.89 -7.13 -15.98
N GLU A 131 2.20 -6.50 -15.04
CA GLU A 131 0.73 -6.42 -14.98
C GLU A 131 0.12 -5.70 -16.19
N ASN A 132 0.81 -4.70 -16.74
CA ASN A 132 0.38 -4.08 -17.99
C ASN A 132 0.57 -5.01 -19.21
N LEU A 133 1.53 -5.95 -19.18
CA LEU A 133 1.66 -6.96 -20.25
C LEU A 133 0.61 -8.05 -20.11
N THR A 134 0.31 -8.50 -18.88
CA THR A 134 -0.76 -9.47 -18.60
C THR A 134 -2.11 -8.92 -19.02
N TYR A 135 -2.43 -7.67 -18.63
CA TYR A 135 -3.63 -6.93 -19.07
C TYR A 135 -3.80 -6.84 -20.59
N LYS A 136 -2.69 -6.84 -21.36
CA LYS A 136 -2.69 -6.81 -22.83
C LYS A 136 -2.70 -8.20 -23.47
N GLY A 137 -2.64 -9.27 -22.68
CA GLY A 137 -2.48 -10.65 -23.16
C GLY A 137 -1.08 -10.97 -23.68
N GLU A 138 -0.08 -10.17 -23.32
CA GLU A 138 1.32 -10.27 -23.75
C GLU A 138 2.26 -10.78 -22.63
N TYR A 139 1.71 -11.48 -21.64
CA TYR A 139 2.42 -11.91 -20.41
C TYR A 139 3.73 -12.68 -20.65
N ALA A 140 3.85 -13.40 -21.77
CA ALA A 140 5.09 -14.11 -22.12
C ALA A 140 6.29 -13.18 -22.35
N ASN A 141 6.05 -11.88 -22.57
CA ASN A 141 7.09 -10.86 -22.78
C ASN A 141 7.54 -10.18 -21.48
N TRP A 142 7.22 -10.73 -20.30
CA TRP A 142 7.47 -10.10 -19.00
C TRP A 142 8.94 -9.68 -18.81
N GLU A 143 9.92 -10.45 -19.31
CA GLU A 143 11.35 -10.12 -19.20
C GLU A 143 11.71 -8.77 -19.85
N THR A 144 10.92 -8.32 -20.83
CA THR A 144 11.11 -7.00 -21.45
C THR A 144 10.96 -5.86 -20.43
N CYS A 145 10.30 -6.10 -19.29
CA CYS A 145 10.13 -5.13 -18.23
C CYS A 145 11.44 -4.71 -17.57
N PHE A 146 12.44 -5.60 -17.46
CA PHE A 146 13.76 -5.23 -16.94
C PHE A 146 14.38 -4.05 -17.72
N GLN A 147 14.31 -4.13 -19.05
CA GLN A 147 14.79 -3.06 -19.91
C GLN A 147 13.87 -1.83 -19.90
N LYS A 148 12.54 -2.03 -19.94
CA LYS A 148 11.56 -0.93 -19.98
C LYS A 148 11.64 -0.04 -18.74
N VAL A 149 11.91 -0.61 -17.57
CA VAL A 149 12.03 0.14 -16.30
C VAL A 149 13.48 0.39 -15.88
N ASN A 150 14.44 -0.02 -16.72
CA ASN A 150 15.88 0.21 -16.52
C ASN A 150 16.41 -0.29 -15.16
N VAL A 151 16.16 -1.57 -14.86
CA VAL A 151 16.63 -2.23 -13.63
C VAL A 151 17.54 -3.41 -13.97
N ASP A 152 18.43 -3.76 -13.04
CA ASP A 152 19.29 -4.95 -13.19
C ASP A 152 18.45 -6.23 -13.00
N PRO A 153 18.36 -7.13 -13.99
CA PRO A 153 17.59 -8.37 -13.85
C PRO A 153 18.19 -9.35 -12.86
N LYS A 154 19.50 -9.25 -12.56
CA LYS A 154 20.23 -10.31 -11.84
C LYS A 154 19.62 -10.66 -10.47
N PRO A 155 19.29 -9.72 -9.57
CA PRO A 155 18.74 -10.08 -8.27
C PRO A 155 17.41 -10.86 -8.34
N VAL A 156 16.53 -10.47 -9.28
CA VAL A 156 15.24 -11.13 -9.48
C VAL A 156 15.43 -12.52 -10.07
N LEU A 157 16.30 -12.66 -11.08
CA LEU A 157 16.57 -13.95 -11.73
C LEU A 157 17.31 -14.92 -10.79
N ASP A 158 18.24 -14.43 -9.96
CA ASP A 158 18.92 -15.25 -8.95
C ASP A 158 17.90 -15.76 -7.91
N CYS A 159 16.98 -14.91 -7.45
CA CYS A 159 15.87 -15.31 -6.56
C CYS A 159 14.97 -16.38 -7.20
N TYR A 160 14.55 -16.16 -8.45
CA TYR A 160 13.66 -17.06 -9.17
C TYR A 160 14.30 -18.44 -9.42
N THR A 161 15.57 -18.47 -9.83
CA THR A 161 16.26 -19.71 -10.23
C THR A 161 16.85 -20.50 -9.06
N SER A 162 17.10 -19.87 -7.91
CA SER A 162 17.66 -20.53 -6.72
C SER A 162 16.64 -21.39 -5.95
N GLY A 163 15.35 -21.25 -6.24
CA GLY A 163 14.26 -21.81 -5.44
C GLY A 163 13.78 -20.89 -4.32
N PHE A 164 14.49 -19.78 -4.06
CA PHE A 164 14.09 -18.82 -3.03
C PHE A 164 12.73 -18.16 -3.35
N GLY A 165 12.42 -17.93 -4.63
CA GLY A 165 11.09 -17.48 -5.04
C GLY A 165 9.95 -18.40 -4.57
N HIS A 166 10.18 -19.71 -4.54
CA HIS A 166 9.20 -20.66 -4.02
C HIS A 166 8.99 -20.50 -2.51
N GLU A 167 10.06 -20.24 -1.75
CA GLU A 167 9.97 -19.96 -0.31
C GLU A 167 9.19 -18.67 -0.03
N LEU A 168 9.36 -17.63 -0.87
CA LEU A 168 8.57 -16.40 -0.78
C LEU A 168 7.08 -16.65 -1.05
N GLU A 169 6.73 -17.43 -2.06
CA GLU A 169 5.33 -17.78 -2.34
C GLU A 169 4.68 -18.56 -1.18
N LEU A 170 5.42 -19.42 -0.49
CA LEU A 170 4.92 -20.11 0.70
C LEU A 170 4.68 -19.13 1.86
N GLN A 171 5.51 -18.10 2.01
CA GLN A 171 5.29 -17.03 2.99
C GLN A 171 4.04 -16.22 2.66
N TYR A 172 3.83 -15.85 1.39
CA TYR A 172 2.59 -15.18 0.96
C TYR A 172 1.35 -16.07 1.16
N ALA A 173 1.47 -17.38 0.96
CA ALA A 173 0.39 -18.33 1.26
C ALA A 173 0.00 -18.31 2.75
N ASP A 174 1.00 -18.29 3.65
CA ASP A 174 0.77 -18.21 5.09
C ASP A 174 0.16 -16.86 5.50
N GLU A 175 0.62 -15.75 4.90
CA GLU A 175 0.06 -14.41 5.08
C GLU A 175 -1.42 -14.35 4.68
N ILE A 176 -1.75 -14.80 3.47
CA ILE A 176 -3.12 -14.82 2.96
C ILE A 176 -4.03 -15.72 3.78
N LYS A 177 -3.52 -16.87 4.24
CA LYS A 177 -4.27 -17.80 5.08
C LYS A 177 -4.58 -17.22 6.46
N ALA A 178 -3.77 -16.29 6.95
CA ALA A 178 -3.96 -15.61 8.23
C ALA A 178 -4.93 -14.42 8.16
N LEU A 179 -5.45 -14.07 6.98
CA LEU A 179 -6.42 -13.00 6.81
C LEU A 179 -7.70 -13.26 7.61
N GLU A 180 -8.13 -12.22 8.32
CA GLU A 180 -9.41 -12.20 9.05
C GLU A 180 -10.21 -10.94 8.68
N PRO A 181 -11.38 -11.08 8.02
CA PRO A 181 -11.94 -12.33 7.50
C PRO A 181 -11.11 -12.93 6.36
N PRO A 182 -11.21 -14.25 6.11
CA PRO A 182 -10.58 -14.85 4.94
C PRO A 182 -11.03 -14.17 3.65
N HIS A 183 -10.10 -13.92 2.73
CA HIS A 183 -10.43 -13.41 1.41
C HIS A 183 -11.37 -14.39 0.68
N THR A 184 -12.30 -13.85 -0.11
CA THR A 184 -13.27 -14.65 -0.89
C THR A 184 -13.10 -14.48 -2.40
N TYR A 185 -12.24 -13.54 -2.82
CA TYR A 185 -11.89 -13.21 -4.19
C TYR A 185 -10.58 -12.42 -4.21
N VAL A 186 -10.06 -12.18 -5.41
CA VAL A 186 -8.99 -11.20 -5.67
C VAL A 186 -9.41 -10.24 -6.79
N PRO A 187 -8.93 -8.98 -6.80
CA PRO A 187 -8.02 -8.38 -5.84
C PRO A 187 -8.67 -8.21 -4.47
N TRP A 188 -7.93 -8.57 -3.41
CA TRP A 188 -8.35 -8.34 -2.03
C TRP A 188 -7.53 -7.18 -1.47
N VAL A 189 -8.19 -6.06 -1.19
CA VAL A 189 -7.53 -4.82 -0.78
C VAL A 189 -7.86 -4.51 0.66
N VAL A 190 -6.83 -4.32 1.47
CA VAL A 190 -6.94 -4.05 2.91
C VAL A 190 -6.31 -2.70 3.23
N LEU A 191 -7.09 -1.79 3.83
CA LEU A 191 -6.64 -0.47 4.28
C LEU A 191 -6.73 -0.42 5.81
N ASP A 192 -5.60 -0.21 6.50
CA ASP A 192 -5.48 -0.23 7.96
C ASP A 192 -6.19 -1.44 8.62
N GLY A 193 -5.94 -2.64 8.06
CA GLY A 193 -6.54 -3.89 8.53
C GLY A 193 -8.02 -4.07 8.18
N GLN A 194 -8.64 -3.14 7.45
CA GLN A 194 -10.04 -3.26 7.01
C GLN A 194 -10.12 -3.63 5.51
N PRO A 195 -10.72 -4.78 5.14
CA PRO A 195 -10.97 -5.09 3.74
C PRO A 195 -11.95 -4.09 3.14
N LEU A 196 -11.64 -3.61 1.93
CA LEU A 196 -12.45 -2.62 1.23
C LEU A 196 -13.64 -3.22 0.46
N TYR A 197 -13.67 -4.54 0.32
CA TYR A 197 -14.64 -5.26 -0.49
C TYR A 197 -14.79 -4.64 -1.89
N ASP A 198 -16.02 -4.50 -2.41
CA ASP A 198 -16.31 -3.95 -3.75
C ASP A 198 -15.92 -2.47 -3.90
N ASP A 199 -15.69 -1.75 -2.80
CA ASP A 199 -15.31 -0.33 -2.82
C ASP A 199 -13.82 -0.11 -3.20
N TYR A 200 -13.05 -1.18 -3.44
CA TYR A 200 -11.62 -1.08 -3.76
C TYR A 200 -11.32 -0.18 -4.97
N VAL A 201 -12.27 -0.02 -5.90
CA VAL A 201 -12.13 0.87 -7.06
C VAL A 201 -12.13 2.36 -6.68
N ASP A 202 -12.68 2.71 -5.51
CA ASP A 202 -12.72 4.05 -4.94
C ASP A 202 -11.54 4.32 -3.99
N ILE A 203 -10.44 3.55 -4.13
CA ILE A 203 -9.27 3.57 -3.24
C ILE A 203 -8.73 4.96 -2.93
N ILE A 204 -8.71 5.88 -3.91
CA ILE A 204 -8.27 7.27 -3.72
C ILE A 204 -9.12 7.98 -2.67
N SER A 205 -10.45 7.90 -2.80
CA SER A 205 -11.40 8.51 -1.86
C SER A 205 -11.30 7.89 -0.48
N LEU A 206 -11.12 6.57 -0.42
CA LEU A 206 -10.98 5.84 0.85
C LEU A 206 -9.69 6.20 1.59
N ILE A 207 -8.56 6.27 0.90
CA ILE A 207 -7.28 6.77 1.44
C ILE A 207 -7.46 8.18 1.97
N CYS A 208 -8.01 9.09 1.17
CA CYS A 208 -8.19 10.48 1.57
C CYS A 208 -9.11 10.65 2.78
N LYS A 209 -10.14 9.81 2.90
CA LYS A 209 -11.05 9.80 4.05
C LYS A 209 -10.41 9.21 5.31
N ALA A 210 -9.57 8.19 5.15
CA ALA A 210 -8.88 7.53 6.25
C ALA A 210 -7.72 8.36 6.80
N TYR A 211 -7.02 9.11 5.93
CA TYR A 211 -5.82 9.86 6.30
C TYR A 211 -6.10 10.93 7.35
N LYS A 212 -5.31 10.91 8.44
CA LYS A 212 -5.44 11.85 9.57
C LYS A 212 -4.18 12.70 9.81
N GLY A 213 -3.20 12.62 8.92
CA GLY A 213 -2.00 13.46 8.99
C GLY A 213 -2.31 14.94 8.76
N SER A 214 -1.42 15.81 9.21
CA SER A 214 -1.61 17.26 9.14
C SER A 214 -1.40 17.82 7.73
N LYS A 215 -0.64 17.11 6.89
CA LYS A 215 -0.38 17.50 5.49
C LYS A 215 -1.21 16.67 4.52
N THR A 216 -2.42 17.12 4.24
CA THR A 216 -3.30 16.51 3.25
C THR A 216 -2.72 16.65 1.83
N PRO A 217 -2.53 15.55 1.07
CA PRO A 217 -2.12 15.62 -0.33
C PRO A 217 -3.14 16.36 -1.21
N GLU A 218 -2.68 17.02 -2.27
CA GLU A 218 -3.52 17.79 -3.20
C GLU A 218 -4.68 16.95 -3.77
N ALA A 219 -4.39 15.67 -4.06
CA ALA A 219 -5.37 14.69 -4.56
C ALA A 219 -6.59 14.51 -3.65
N CYS A 220 -6.47 14.84 -2.35
CA CYS A 220 -7.56 14.75 -1.39
C CYS A 220 -8.39 16.05 -1.27
N LEU A 221 -7.87 17.20 -1.72
CA LEU A 221 -8.54 18.50 -1.55
C LEU A 221 -9.80 18.66 -2.41
N GLY A 222 -9.89 17.94 -3.54
CA GLY A 222 -11.07 17.93 -4.41
C GLY A 222 -12.20 16.99 -3.97
N LEU A 223 -11.95 16.12 -2.99
CA LEU A 223 -12.87 15.06 -2.55
C LEU A 223 -13.69 15.45 -1.32
N SER A 224 -13.37 16.58 -0.67
CA SER A 224 -14.02 17.08 0.53
C SER A 224 -15.36 17.82 0.30
N LEU A 225 -15.96 17.73 -0.89
CA LEU A 225 -17.33 18.20 -1.07
C LEU A 225 -18.30 17.08 -0.65
N PRO A 226 -19.17 17.30 0.36
CA PRO A 226 -20.30 16.40 0.53
C PRO A 226 -21.07 16.43 -0.79
N VAL A 227 -21.24 15.26 -1.40
CA VAL A 227 -22.27 15.07 -2.41
C VAL A 227 -23.58 15.38 -1.70
N THR A 228 -24.01 16.65 -1.75
CA THR A 228 -25.43 16.95 -1.72
C THR A 228 -25.99 16.07 -2.81
N LYS A 229 -26.83 15.09 -2.45
CA LYS A 229 -27.70 14.41 -3.40
C LYS A 229 -28.39 15.51 -4.18
N HIS A 230 -27.87 15.85 -5.35
CA HIS A 230 -28.65 16.55 -6.34
C HIS A 230 -29.76 15.56 -6.66
N LYS A 231 -30.95 15.91 -6.20
CA LYS A 231 -32.17 15.27 -6.62
C LYS A 231 -32.28 15.62 -8.10
N ASP A 232 -31.72 14.79 -8.96
CA ASP A 232 -31.84 14.94 -10.40
C ASP A 232 -33.32 14.80 -10.76
N THR A 233 -33.97 15.95 -10.87
CA THR A 233 -35.19 16.10 -11.65
C THR A 233 -34.77 16.49 -13.06
N ASP A 234 -34.33 15.52 -13.86
CA ASP A 234 -34.46 15.61 -15.31
C ASP A 234 -34.69 14.21 -15.92
N ASN A 235 -35.95 13.77 -15.89
CA ASN A 235 -36.45 12.57 -16.57
C ASN A 235 -37.08 12.92 -17.94
N THR A 236 -36.68 14.05 -18.54
CA THR A 236 -37.38 14.62 -19.71
C THR A 236 -36.61 14.50 -21.02
N LEU A 237 -35.29 14.26 -21.00
CA LEU A 237 -34.52 14.00 -22.23
C LEU A 237 -34.46 12.52 -22.63
N ASP A 238 -34.31 11.60 -21.68
CA ASP A 238 -34.18 10.16 -22.00
C ASP A 238 -35.47 9.54 -22.58
N ASN A 239 -36.64 9.99 -22.11
CA ASN A 239 -37.92 9.55 -22.64
C ASN A 239 -38.18 10.02 -24.08
N LYS A 240 -37.53 11.12 -24.52
CA LYS A 240 -37.61 11.56 -25.92
C LYS A 240 -36.71 10.75 -26.82
N LEU A 241 -35.52 10.36 -26.38
CA LEU A 241 -34.63 9.47 -27.13
C LEU A 241 -35.21 8.07 -27.26
N LEU A 242 -35.74 7.49 -26.16
CA LEU A 242 -36.42 6.19 -26.22
C LEU A 242 -37.66 6.24 -27.14
N GLY A 243 -38.44 7.32 -27.10
CA GLY A 243 -39.59 7.52 -27.99
C GLY A 243 -39.21 7.60 -29.47
N CYS A 244 -38.12 8.32 -29.79
CA CYS A 244 -37.61 8.41 -31.16
C CYS A 244 -37.07 7.06 -31.68
N MET A 245 -36.40 6.29 -30.82
CA MET A 245 -35.89 4.96 -31.18
C MET A 245 -37.02 3.93 -31.38
N LEU A 246 -38.08 3.98 -30.57
CA LEU A 246 -39.22 3.08 -30.70
C LEU A 246 -40.04 3.36 -31.98
N LEU A 247 -40.21 4.62 -32.35
CA LEU A 247 -40.88 5.01 -33.60
C LEU A 247 -40.08 4.65 -34.85
N ALA A 248 -38.75 4.73 -34.78
CA ALA A 248 -37.86 4.28 -35.85
C ALA A 248 -37.93 2.75 -36.03
N TRP A 249 -37.95 1.98 -34.94
CA TRP A 249 -38.10 0.53 -34.96
C TRP A 249 -39.45 0.07 -35.53
N LEU A 250 -40.55 0.71 -35.13
CA LEU A 250 -41.90 0.40 -35.64
C LEU A 250 -42.04 0.73 -37.14
N SER A 251 -41.38 1.79 -37.61
CA SER A 251 -41.36 2.15 -39.03
C SER A 251 -40.54 1.17 -39.87
N LEU A 252 -39.41 0.67 -39.35
CA LEU A 252 -38.58 -0.34 -40.00
C LEU A 252 -39.25 -1.73 -40.05
N CYS A 253 -39.99 -2.13 -39.02
CA CYS A 253 -40.78 -3.38 -39.04
C CYS A 253 -41.91 -3.32 -40.08
N ARG A 254 -42.51 -2.16 -40.30
CA ARG A 254 -43.61 -1.98 -41.27
C ARG A 254 -43.15 -2.05 -42.73
N ILE A 255 -41.89 -1.69 -43.00
CA ILE A 255 -41.29 -1.71 -44.34
C ILE A 255 -40.82 -3.13 -44.73
N ASN A 256 -40.39 -3.94 -43.75
CA ASN A 256 -39.81 -5.27 -44.02
C ASN A 256 -40.79 -6.45 -43.90
N GLY A 257 -42.10 -6.20 -43.74
CA GLY A 257 -43.13 -7.22 -43.91
C GLY A 257 -43.02 -8.45 -42.98
N ILE A 258 -42.48 -8.28 -41.77
CA ILE A 258 -42.44 -9.35 -40.77
C ILE A 258 -43.76 -9.30 -40.00
N LYS A 259 -44.63 -10.29 -40.23
CA LYS A 259 -45.79 -10.58 -39.37
C LYS A 259 -45.34 -11.26 -38.09
#